data_AF-A0A560KY62-F1
#
_entry.id   AF-A0A560KY62-F1
#
_cell.length_a   1.000
_cell.length_b   1.000
_cell.length_c   1.000
_cell.angle_alpha   90.00
_cell.angle_beta   90.00
_cell.angle_gamma   90.00
#
_symmetry.space_group_name_H-M   'P 1'
#
loop_
_entity.id
_entity.type
_entity.pdbx_description
1 polymer ?
#
loop_
_entity_poly.entity_id
_entity_poly.type
_entity_poly.pdbx_seq_one_letter_code
_entity_poly.pdbx_strand_id
1 'polypeptide(L)' 'MTISPSPFYAERLDPARNMARFYALELSEDLFGQIWLERRWGRIGTLGQMKLELIVKDLDPSKRINALARQKTRRGYQPR' A
#
# COMPACT_ATOMS: atom_id res chain seq x y z
N MET A 1 5.66 -18.38 10.51
CA MET A 1 5.97 -16.96 10.75
C MET A 1 4.71 -16.19 10.44
N THR A 2 3.98 -15.76 11.47
CA THR A 2 2.77 -14.94 11.30
C THR A 2 3.20 -13.59 10.73
N ILE A 3 2.85 -13.31 9.47
CA ILE A 3 3.03 -11.98 8.90
C ILE A 3 2.03 -11.10 9.65
N SER A 4 2.50 -10.38 10.68
CA SER A 4 1.68 -9.32 11.26
C SER A 4 1.55 -8.24 10.18
N PRO A 5 0.35 -7.96 9.66
CA PRO A 5 0.17 -6.92 8.66
C PRO A 5 0.44 -5.59 9.36
N SER A 6 1.64 -5.05 9.18
CA SER A 6 1.87 -3.63 9.44
C SER A 6 1.40 -2.87 8.20
N PRO A 7 0.23 -2.22 8.24
CA PRO A 7 -0.23 -1.45 7.09
C PRO A 7 0.76 -0.31 6.85
N PHE A 8 1.26 -0.20 5.62
CA PHE A 8 1.97 1.00 5.20
C PHE A 8 0.93 2.04 4.80
N TYR A 9 0.97 3.21 5.41
CA TYR A 9 0.14 4.34 5.03
C TYR A 9 1.03 5.55 4.76
N ALA A 10 0.74 6.26 3.68
CA ALA A 10 1.46 7.48 3.32
C ALA A 10 0.53 8.50 2.69
N GLU A 11 0.84 9.78 2.93
CA GLU A 11 0.07 10.91 2.46
C GLU A 11 0.89 11.79 1.53
N ARG A 12 0.22 12.41 0.56
CA ARG A 12 0.81 13.47 -0.25
C ARG A 12 -0.08 14.69 -0.18
N LEU A 13 0.44 15.73 0.45
CA LEU A 13 -0.20 17.02 0.65
C LEU A 13 0.55 18.09 -0.13
N ASP A 14 -0.16 18.83 -0.97
CA ASP A 14 0.35 19.99 -1.70
C ASP A 14 -0.82 20.96 -1.95
N PRO A 15 -0.98 21.98 -1.09
CA PRO A 15 -2.06 22.95 -1.20
C PRO A 15 -2.03 23.76 -2.50
N ALA A 16 -0.83 24.09 -3.00
CA ALA A 16 -0.67 24.86 -4.24
C ALA A 16 -1.21 24.14 -5.47
N ARG A 17 -1.35 22.81 -5.40
CA ARG A 17 -1.91 21.96 -6.46
C ARG A 17 -3.28 21.36 -6.12
N ASN A 18 -3.95 21.83 -5.05
CA ASN A 18 -5.19 21.23 -4.51
C ASN A 18 -5.08 19.70 -4.37
N MET A 19 -3.95 19.23 -3.85
CA MET A 19 -3.63 17.82 -3.73
C MET A 19 -3.60 17.40 -2.27
N ALA A 20 -4.57 16.57 -1.90
CA ALA A 20 -4.59 15.85 -0.63
C ALA A 20 -4.93 14.39 -0.94
N ARG A 21 -3.92 13.53 -0.99
CA ARG A 21 -4.06 12.13 -1.39
C ARG A 21 -3.43 11.18 -0.39
N PHE A 22 -4.00 9.98 -0.26
CA PHE A 22 -3.44 8.89 0.52
C PHE A 22 -3.05 7.72 -0.38
N TYR A 23 -2.15 6.89 0.14
CA TYR A 23 -1.80 5.60 -0.42
C TYR A 23 -1.54 4.62 0.72
N ALA A 24 -2.23 3.48 0.71
CA ALA A 24 -2.09 2.43 1.72
C ALA A 24 -1.76 1.08 1.07
N LEU A 25 -0.97 0.28 1.78
CA LEU A 25 -0.60 -1.08 1.40
C LEU A 25 -0.81 -2.01 2.60
N GLU A 26 -1.37 -3.18 2.35
CA GLU A 26 -1.65 -4.18 3.38
C GLU A 26 -1.45 -5.58 2.81
N LEU A 27 -0.79 -6.44 3.57
CA LEU A 27 -0.67 -7.85 3.24
C LEU A 27 -1.73 -8.63 4.00
N SER A 28 -2.37 -9.58 3.34
CA SER A 28 -3.31 -10.51 3.97
C SER A 28 -2.99 -11.93 3.49
N GLU A 29 -3.29 -12.91 4.32
CA GLU A 29 -3.25 -14.32 3.95
C GLU A 29 -4.68 -14.83 3.86
N ASP A 30 -5.04 -15.49 2.77
CA ASP A 30 -6.35 -16.11 2.64
C ASP A 30 -6.41 -17.49 3.34
N LEU A 31 -7.60 -18.10 3.37
CA LEU A 31 -7.82 -19.40 4.01
C LEU A 31 -7.00 -20.56 3.41
N PHE A 32 -6.42 -20.36 2.22
CA PHE A 32 -5.61 -21.36 1.53
C PHE A 32 -4.10 -21.07 1.63
N GLY A 33 -3.71 -20.10 2.47
CA GLY A 33 -2.32 -19.71 2.67
C GLY A 33 -1.74 -18.88 1.52
N GLN A 34 -2.58 -18.32 0.64
CA GLN A 34 -2.10 -17.41 -0.41
C GLN A 34 -1.98 -16.00 0.14
N ILE A 35 -0.88 -15.33 -0.20
CA ILE A 35 -0.63 -13.96 0.22
C ILE A 35 -1.19 -12.98 -0.80
N TRP A 36 -2.06 -12.08 -0.35
CA TRP A 36 -2.64 -11.00 -1.13
C TRP A 36 -2.10 -9.66 -0.66
N LEU A 37 -1.69 -8.82 -1.62
CA LEU A 37 -1.38 -7.43 -1.39
C LEU A 37 -2.57 -6.56 -1.77
N GLU A 38 -3.17 -5.92 -0.79
CA GLU A 38 -4.15 -4.86 -0.99
C GLU A 38 -3.46 -3.51 -1.14
N ARG A 39 -3.91 -2.73 -2.12
CA ARG A 39 -3.44 -1.38 -2.42
C ARG A 39 -4.64 -0.46 -2.43
N ARG A 40 -4.66 0.54 -1.55
CA ARG A 40 -5.71 1.57 -1.52
C ARG A 40 -5.14 2.95 -1.84
N TRP A 41 -5.87 3.77 -2.57
CA TRP A 41 -5.45 5.14 -2.87
C TRP A 41 -6.63 6.04 -3.19
N GLY A 42 -6.52 7.33 -2.86
CA GLY A 42 -7.62 8.27 -3.11
C GLY A 42 -7.32 9.65 -2.60
N ARG A 43 -8.32 10.53 -2.62
CA ARG A 43 -8.26 11.78 -1.87
C ARG A 43 -8.48 11.48 -0.39
N ILE A 44 -7.78 12.20 0.49
CA ILE A 44 -7.99 12.07 1.93
C ILE A 44 -9.44 12.43 2.28
N GLY A 45 -10.06 11.64 3.17
CA GLY A 45 -11.49 11.77 3.51
C GLY A 45 -12.44 11.06 2.56
N THR A 46 -11.94 10.23 1.62
CA THR A 46 -12.77 9.42 0.72
C THR A 46 -12.39 7.95 0.79
N LEU A 47 -13.27 7.06 0.33
CA LEU A 47 -12.97 5.62 0.17
C LEU A 47 -11.87 5.37 -0.86
N GLY A 48 -11.73 6.25 -1.87
CA GLY A 48 -10.75 6.10 -2.92
C GLY A 48 -11.02 4.90 -3.83
N GLN A 49 -9.94 4.26 -4.28
CA GLN A 49 -9.92 3.06 -5.10
C GLN A 49 -9.06 1.99 -4.42
N MET A 50 -9.34 0.73 -4.75
CA MET A 50 -8.58 -0.42 -4.27
C MET A 50 -8.13 -1.33 -5.41
N LYS A 51 -7.03 -2.04 -5.20
CA LYS A 51 -6.60 -3.16 -6.05
C LYS A 51 -6.00 -4.26 -5.19
N LEU A 52 -6.42 -5.49 -5.47
CA LEU A 52 -5.84 -6.71 -4.93
C LEU A 52 -4.81 -7.27 -5.93
N GLU A 53 -3.69 -7.75 -5.41
CA GLU A 53 -2.60 -8.36 -6.16
C GLU A 53 -2.19 -9.64 -5.45
N LEU A 54 -2.36 -10.80 -6.11
CA LEU A 54 -1.87 -12.08 -5.59
C LEU A 54 -0.34 -12.10 -5.63
N ILE A 55 0.29 -12.44 -4.52
CA ILE A 55 1.73 -12.64 -4.42
C ILE A 55 2.02 -14.11 -4.69
N VAL A 56 2.62 -14.39 -5.85
CA VAL A 56 3.01 -15.75 -6.24
C VAL A 56 4.11 -16.29 -5.32
N LYS A 57 4.19 -17.62 -5.18
CA LYS A 57 5.05 -18.32 -4.23
C LYS A 57 6.53 -17.91 -4.26
N ASP A 58 7.07 -17.58 -5.44
CA ASP A 58 8.49 -17.21 -5.61
C ASP A 58 8.77 -15.73 -5.32
N LEU A 59 7.74 -14.93 -5.05
CA LEU A 59 7.86 -13.51 -4.75
C LEU A 59 7.78 -13.28 -3.25
N ASP A 60 8.83 -12.69 -2.67
CA ASP A 60 8.84 -12.27 -1.27
C ASP A 60 7.86 -11.09 -1.07
N PRO A 61 6.77 -11.27 -0.29
CA PRO A 61 5.77 -10.23 -0.04
C PRO A 61 6.38 -8.96 0.55
N SER A 62 7.39 -9.11 1.42
CA SER A 62 8.09 -8.00 2.07
C SER A 62 8.90 -7.19 1.06
N LYS A 63 9.53 -7.83 0.08
CA LYS A 63 10.23 -7.11 -1.00
C LYS A 63 9.24 -6.34 -1.87
N ARG A 64 8.08 -6.94 -2.18
CA ARG A 64 7.08 -6.32 -3.04
C ARG A 64 6.45 -5.09 -2.40
N ILE A 65 6.03 -5.17 -1.13
CA ILE A 65 5.47 -4.02 -0.41
C ILE A 65 6.51 -2.90 -0.26
N ASN A 66 7.75 -3.23 0.10
CA ASN A 66 8.83 -2.26 0.25
C ASN A 66 9.17 -1.56 -1.08
N ALA A 67 9.14 -2.27 -2.21
CA ALA A 67 9.36 -1.68 -3.52
C ALA A 67 8.28 -0.63 -3.86
N LEU A 68 7.00 -0.94 -3.57
CA LEU A 68 5.89 -0.01 -3.78
C LEU A 68 5.95 1.19 -2.82
N ALA A 69 6.24 0.95 -1.54
CA ALA A 69 6.43 2.01 -0.55
C ALA A 69 7.52 3.00 -1.01
N ARG A 70 8.72 2.49 -1.33
CA ARG A 70 9.84 3.30 -1.86
C ARG A 70 9.45 4.06 -3.13
N GLN A 71 8.76 3.41 -4.06
CA GLN A 71 8.30 4.06 -5.29
C GLN A 71 7.38 5.24 -4.99
N LYS A 72 6.46 5.11 -4.02
CA LYS A 72 5.53 6.17 -3.64
C LYS A 72 6.20 7.26 -2.83
N THR A 73 7.15 6.92 -1.96
CA THR A 73 7.97 7.90 -1.26
C THR A 73 8.72 8.82 -2.22
N ARG A 74 9.33 8.25 -3.27
CA ARG A 74 9.99 9.05 -4.33
C ARG A 74 9.04 9.96 -5.11
N ARG A 75 7.74 9.68 -5.11
CA ARG A 75 6.70 10.54 -5.71
C ARG A 75 6.18 11.62 -4.75
N GLY A 76 6.80 11.77 -3.58
CA GLY A 76 6.42 12.76 -2.58
C GLY A 76 5.31 12.32 -1.62
N TYR A 77 5.00 11.02 -1.56
CA TYR A 77 4.17 10.50 -0.46
C TYR A 77 5.05 10.36 0.79
N GLN A 78 4.59 10.85 1.93
CA GLN A 78 5.28 10.76 3.20
C GLN A 78 4.61 9.69 4.06
N PRO A 79 5.35 8.66 4.51
CA PRO A 79 4.83 7.69 5.47
C PRO A 79 4.34 8.40 6.73
N ARG A 80 3.24 7.91 7.31
CA ARG A 80 2.73 8.35 8.61
C ARG A 80 2.89 7.24 9.65
#